data_AF-A0A3C1I475-F1
#
_entry.id   AF-A0A3C1I475-F1
#
_cell.length_a   1.000
_cell.length_b   1.000
_cell.length_c   1.000
_cell.angle_alpha   90.00
_cell.angle_beta   90.00
_cell.angle_gamma   90.00
#
_symmetry.space_group_name_H-M   'P 1'
#
loop_
_entity.id
_entity.type
_entity.pdbx_description
1 polymer ?
#
loop_
_entity_poly.entity_id
_entity_poly.type
_entity_poly.pdbx_seq_one_letter_code
_entity_poly.pdbx_strand_id
1 'polypeptide(L)'
;MQKNRSSIKPNGPYEAVVIRGNASNVLELRVTILALRVESTGLRNINIHEWLCKIGNQFIDEVEGYKVALITAADVSNRQIVGSWKEREINKKG
;
A
#
# COMPACT_ATOMS: atom_id res chain seq x y z
N MET A 1 20.34 0.45 -29.76
CA MET A 1 20.44 -0.34 -28.51
C MET A 1 20.44 0.61 -27.32
N GLN A 2 19.52 0.39 -26.36
CA GLN A 2 19.50 0.85 -24.95
C GLN A 2 19.57 2.36 -24.67
N LYS A 3 18.87 2.97 -23.71
CA LYS A 3 17.79 2.65 -22.76
C LYS A 3 17.53 4.02 -22.11
N ASN A 4 16.41 4.69 -22.40
CA ASN A 4 15.88 5.68 -21.46
C ASN A 4 14.58 5.11 -20.91
N ARG A 5 14.77 4.17 -19.98
CA ARG A 5 13.69 3.70 -19.12
C ARG A 5 13.23 4.90 -18.33
N SER A 6 12.08 5.48 -18.70
CA SER A 6 11.28 6.26 -17.78
C SER A 6 10.95 5.33 -16.62
N SER A 7 11.63 5.51 -15.49
CA SER A 7 11.48 4.64 -14.32
C SER A 7 11.42 5.52 -13.09
N ILE A 8 10.16 5.83 -12.72
CA ILE A 8 9.66 5.79 -11.35
C ILE A 8 10.45 6.68 -10.38
N LYS A 9 9.85 7.81 -9.95
CA LYS A 9 10.26 8.42 -8.67
C LYS A 9 10.14 7.31 -7.62
N PRO A 10 11.25 6.88 -6.98
CA PRO A 10 11.15 5.88 -5.94
C PRO A 10 10.52 6.61 -4.76
N ASN A 11 9.21 6.46 -4.59
CA ASN A 11 8.64 6.55 -3.26
C ASN A 11 9.57 5.69 -2.40
N GLY A 12 10.22 6.30 -1.40
CA GLY A 12 11.38 5.76 -0.69
C GLY A 12 11.14 4.36 -0.10
N PRO A 13 12.04 3.83 0.74
CA PRO A 13 11.89 2.48 1.26
C PRO A 13 10.49 2.26 1.86
N TYR A 14 9.93 1.08 1.62
CA TYR A 14 8.59 0.68 2.05
C TYR A 14 8.59 -0.76 2.55
N GLU A 15 7.63 -1.07 3.42
CA GLU A 15 7.23 -2.43 3.77
C GLU A 15 6.03 -2.82 2.90
N ALA A 16 5.90 -4.10 2.56
CA ALA A 16 4.82 -4.55 1.67
C ALA A 16 4.33 -5.97 1.97
N VAL A 17 3.06 -6.21 1.62
CA VAL A 17 2.46 -7.54 1.55
C VAL A 17 1.70 -7.70 0.23
N VAL A 18 1.60 -8.93 -0.25
CA VAL A 18 0.75 -9.28 -1.39
C VAL A 18 -0.39 -10.15 -0.88
N ILE A 19 -1.61 -9.72 -1.15
CA ILE A 19 -2.84 -10.39 -0.74
C ILE A 19 -3.55 -10.87 -2.00
N ARG A 20 -4.02 -12.11 -1.97
CA ARG A 20 -4.74 -12.75 -3.07
C ARG A 20 -6.17 -13.01 -2.60
N GLY A 21 -7.13 -12.44 -3.32
CA GLY A 21 -8.55 -12.65 -3.09
C GLY A 21 -9.12 -13.74 -3.97
N ASN A 22 -10.45 -13.75 -4.06
CA ASN A 22 -11.18 -14.63 -4.95
C ASN A 22 -11.09 -14.15 -6.41
N ALA A 23 -11.36 -15.05 -7.36
CA ALA A 23 -11.58 -14.71 -8.78
C ALA A 23 -10.50 -13.84 -9.46
N SER A 24 -9.22 -14.03 -9.11
CA SER A 24 -8.04 -13.36 -9.69
C SER A 24 -7.67 -11.99 -9.12
N ASN A 25 -8.29 -11.58 -8.01
CA ASN A 25 -7.97 -10.32 -7.34
C ASN A 25 -6.61 -10.42 -6.62
N VAL A 26 -5.72 -9.46 -6.88
CA VAL A 26 -4.40 -9.39 -6.26
C VAL A 26 -4.14 -7.95 -5.82
N LEU A 27 -3.85 -7.76 -4.55
CA LEU A 27 -3.52 -6.46 -3.97
C LEU A 27 -2.11 -6.50 -3.39
N GLU A 28 -1.22 -5.69 -3.94
CA GLU A 28 0.06 -5.38 -3.32
C GLU A 28 -0.10 -4.10 -2.48
N LEU A 29 -0.08 -4.25 -1.16
CA LEU A 29 -0.19 -3.16 -0.21
C LEU A 29 1.19 -2.78 0.30
N ARG A 30 1.56 -1.52 0.07
CA ARG A 30 2.85 -0.95 0.49
C ARG A 30 2.61 0.15 1.52
N VAL A 31 3.52 0.28 2.48
CA VAL A 31 3.55 1.39 3.43
C VAL A 31 4.94 1.97 3.51
N THR A 32 5.06 3.30 3.36
CA THR A 32 6.36 3.97 3.41
C THR A 32 7.01 3.82 4.79
N ILE A 33 8.33 3.67 4.86
CA ILE A 33 9.07 3.70 6.14
C ILE A 33 8.83 5.01 6.90
N LEU A 34 8.58 6.12 6.20
CA LEU A 34 8.21 7.39 6.82
C LEU A 34 6.92 7.27 7.64
N ALA A 35 5.89 6.60 7.13
CA ALA A 35 4.65 6.37 7.86
C ALA A 35 4.87 5.58 9.17
N LEU A 36 5.87 4.70 9.20
CA LEU A 36 6.23 3.95 10.41
C LEU A 36 6.94 4.80 11.48
N ARG A 37 7.50 5.94 11.08
CA ARG A 37 8.27 6.85 11.95
C ARG A 37 7.43 8.00 12.49
N VAL A 38 6.35 8.37 11.80
CA VAL A 38 5.45 9.44 12.22
C VAL A 38 4.58 8.93 13.37
N GLU A 39 4.61 9.64 14.50
CA GLU A 39 3.93 9.22 15.73
C GLU A 39 2.40 9.16 15.57
N SER A 40 1.81 10.13 14.87
CA SER A 40 0.35 10.21 14.67
C SER A 40 -0.23 9.03 13.91
N THR A 41 0.58 8.27 13.16
CA THR A 41 0.09 7.07 12.46
C THR A 41 -0.14 5.91 13.43
N GLY A 42 0.48 5.92 14.61
CA GLY A 42 0.42 4.83 15.57
C GLY A 42 1.05 3.52 15.10
N LEU A 43 1.76 3.52 13.97
CA LEU A 43 2.40 2.32 13.38
C LEU A 43 3.77 2.00 13.98
N ARG A 44 4.31 2.90 14.81
CA ARG A 44 5.58 2.67 15.51
C ARG A 44 5.41 1.52 16.51
N ASN A 45 6.27 0.51 16.42
CA ASN A 45 6.33 -0.67 17.30
C ASN A 45 5.18 -1.69 17.17
N ILE A 46 4.53 -1.79 16.01
CA ILE A 46 3.59 -2.88 15.72
C ILE A 46 4.19 -3.87 14.72
N ASN A 47 3.62 -5.06 14.62
CA ASN A 47 3.88 -5.95 13.48
C ASN A 47 3.23 -5.36 12.23
N ILE A 48 4.04 -4.71 11.38
CA ILE A 48 3.54 -3.99 10.22
C ILE A 48 2.94 -4.94 9.16
N HIS A 49 3.47 -6.15 9.02
CA HIS A 49 2.93 -7.13 8.06
C HIS A 49 1.57 -7.65 8.50
N GLU A 50 1.36 -7.91 9.79
CA GLU A 50 0.04 -8.25 10.34
C GLU A 50 -0.98 -7.12 10.12
N TRP A 51 -0.56 -5.87 10.36
CA TRP A 51 -1.42 -4.72 10.14
C TRP A 51 -1.80 -4.57 8.66
N LEU A 52 -0.82 -4.70 7.75
CA LEU A 52 -1.07 -4.65 6.30
C LEU A 52 -2.00 -5.78 5.83
N CYS A 53 -1.83 -7.01 6.34
CA CYS A 53 -2.72 -8.13 6.04
C CYS A 53 -4.15 -7.86 6.53
N LYS A 54 -4.32 -7.36 7.75
CA LYS A 54 -5.63 -7.01 8.30
C LYS A 54 -6.32 -5.97 7.44
N ILE A 55 -5.61 -4.91 7.06
CA ILE A 55 -6.14 -3.82 6.25
C ILE A 55 -6.49 -4.32 4.84
N GLY A 56 -5.60 -5.06 4.19
CA GLY A 56 -5.86 -5.51 2.83
C GLY A 56 -6.94 -6.57 2.71
N ASN A 57 -7.14 -7.42 3.72
CA ASN A 57 -8.27 -8.34 3.77
C ASN A 57 -9.62 -7.62 3.84
N GLN A 58 -9.68 -6.38 4.35
CA GLN A 58 -10.91 -5.58 4.32
C GLN A 58 -11.23 -5.05 2.93
N PHE A 59 -10.24 -5.01 2.02
CA PHE A 59 -10.32 -4.32 0.74
C PHE A 59 -10.17 -5.22 -0.49
N ILE A 60 -9.65 -6.43 -0.33
CA ILE A 60 -9.30 -7.31 -1.44
C ILE A 60 -10.50 -7.66 -2.33
N ASP A 61 -11.70 -7.72 -1.76
CA ASP A 61 -12.93 -8.01 -2.51
C ASP A 61 -13.41 -6.82 -3.36
N GLU A 62 -12.94 -5.60 -3.07
CA GLU A 62 -13.20 -4.40 -3.87
C GLU A 62 -12.16 -4.18 -4.98
N VAL A 63 -11.10 -4.99 -5.02
CA VAL A 63 -10.04 -4.89 -6.03
C VAL A 63 -10.39 -5.76 -7.21
N GLU A 64 -10.43 -5.19 -8.42
CA GLU A 64 -10.54 -5.97 -9.65
C GLU A 64 -9.14 -6.19 -10.26
N GLY A 65 -8.76 -7.46 -10.43
CA GLY A 65 -7.47 -7.82 -11.02
C GLY A 65 -6.27 -7.47 -10.14
N TYR A 66 -5.17 -7.00 -10.74
CA TYR A 66 -3.95 -6.63 -10.00
C TYR A 66 -3.91 -5.13 -9.66
N LYS A 67 -3.78 -4.80 -8.38
CA LYS A 67 -3.66 -3.42 -7.91
C LYS A 67 -2.47 -3.27 -6.95
N VAL A 68 -1.81 -2.13 -7.06
CA VAL A 68 -0.78 -1.68 -6.10
C VAL A 68 -1.31 -0.45 -5.38
N ALA A 69 -1.35 -0.51 -4.05
CA ALA A 69 -1.73 0.61 -3.20
C ALA A 69 -0.54 1.02 -2.33
N LEU A 70 -0.26 2.32 -2.25
CA LEU A 70 0.76 2.87 -1.36
C LEU A 70 0.10 3.67 -0.25
N ILE A 71 0.52 3.39 0.98
CA ILE A 71 0.13 4.08 2.19
C ILE A 71 1.28 4.97 2.64
N THR A 72 1.00 6.26 2.79
CA THR A 72 1.91 7.28 3.30
C THR A 72 1.52 7.70 4.72
N ALA A 73 2.29 8.59 5.35
CA ALA A 73 1.96 9.07 6.70
C ALA A 73 0.65 9.87 6.75
N ALA A 74 0.28 10.54 5.65
CA ALA A 74 -0.97 11.31 5.54
C ALA A 74 -2.20 10.39 5.48
N ASP A 75 -2.00 9.12 5.15
CA ASP A 75 -3.04 8.14 4.89
C ASP A 75 -3.46 7.37 6.14
N VAL A 76 -2.78 7.60 7.26
CA VAL A 76 -2.95 6.84 8.51
C VAL A 76 -3.02 7.78 9.71
N SER A 77 -3.98 7.54 10.59
CA SER A 77 -4.05 8.14 11.92
C SER A 77 -4.44 7.05 12.92
N ASN A 78 -3.69 6.93 14.02
CA ASN A 78 -3.96 5.95 15.09
C ASN A 78 -4.25 4.53 14.57
N ARG A 79 -3.40 4.04 13.64
CA ARG A 79 -3.47 2.72 12.98
C ARG A 79 -4.71 2.51 12.11
N GLN A 80 -5.46 3.55 11.84
CA GLN A 80 -6.62 3.55 10.96
C GLN A 80 -6.30 4.32 9.70
N ILE A 81 -6.86 3.85 8.60
CA ILE A 81 -6.76 4.53 7.33
C ILE A 81 -7.71 5.71 7.34
N VAL A 82 -7.19 6.91 7.09
CA VAL A 82 -7.99 8.12 6.95
C VAL A 82 -8.26 8.39 5.47
N GLY A 83 -9.51 8.64 5.08
CA GLY A 83 -9.88 8.93 3.69
C GLY A 83 -10.31 7.70 2.86
N SER A 84 -10.68 7.93 1.59
CA SER A 84 -11.16 6.90 0.68
C SER A 84 -10.02 6.21 -0.05
N TRP A 85 -10.07 4.88 -0.11
CA TRP A 85 -9.09 4.06 -0.83
C TRP A 85 -9.20 4.14 -2.35
N LYS A 86 -10.36 4.54 -2.88
CA LYS A 86 -10.61 4.60 -4.33
C LYS A 86 -9.69 5.60 -5.04
N GLU A 87 -9.14 6.56 -4.31
CA GLU A 87 -8.26 7.61 -4.83
C GLU A 87 -6.77 7.24 -4.81
N ARG A 88 -6.41 6.07 -4.24
CA ARG A 88 -5.01 5.70 -3.94
C ARG A 88 -4.35 4.81 -4.98
N GLU A 89 -4.74 4.98 -6.24
CA GLU A 89 -4.18 4.21 -7.35
C GLU A 89 -2.79 4.72 -7.72
N ILE A 90 -1.76 3.89 -7.53
CA ILE A 90 -0.51 4.06 -8.27
C ILE A 90 -0.62 3.21 -9.52
N ASN A 91 -0.98 3.88 -10.62
CA ASN A 91 -0.90 3.45 -12.03
C ASN A 91 -0.86 1.94 -12.32
N LYS A 92 -1.91 1.49 -13.02
CA LYS A 92 -1.91 0.29 -13.86
C LYS A 92 -0.60 0.23 -14.66
N LYS A 93 0.16 -0.86 -14.52
CA LYS A 93 1.08 -1.24 -15.59
C LYS A 93 0.19 -1.62 -16.78
N GLY A 94 0.20 -0.75 -17.81
CA GLY A 94 -0.20 -1.14 -19.16
C GLY A 94 0.74 -2.19 -19.73
#